data_AF-A0A7C5T0T7-F1
#
_entry.id   AF-A0A7C5T0T7-F1
#
_cell.length_a   1.000
_cell.length_b   1.000
_cell.length_c   1.000
_cell.angle_alpha   90.00
_cell.angle_beta   90.00
_cell.angle_gamma   90.00
#
_symmetry.space_group_name_H-M   'P 1'
#
loop_
_entity.id
_entity.type
_entity.pdbx_description
1 polymer ?
#
loop_
_entity_poly.entity_id
_entity_poly.type
_entity_poly.pdbx_seq_one_letter_code
_entity_poly.pdbx_strand_id
1 'polypeptide(L)'
;MADAEALAKAKGCFACHDVNAKKVGPAYKDVAKKFAGKADAVDYLAGKIKKGGAGVWGNVPMPPQNVTDEEAKKLAEWILSLK
;
A
#
# COMPACT_ATOMS: atom_id res chain seq x y z
N MET A 1 2.76 -2.00 -16.10
CA MET A 1 2.93 -2.65 -14.77
C MET A 1 4.29 -2.37 -14.12
N ALA A 2 5.29 -1.82 -14.81
CA ALA A 2 6.54 -1.35 -14.19
C ALA A 2 6.39 0.00 -13.46
N ASP A 3 5.39 0.79 -13.82
CA ASP A 3 5.23 2.16 -13.32
C ASP A 3 4.80 2.25 -11.86
N ALA A 4 4.04 1.28 -11.34
CA ALA A 4 3.53 1.34 -9.96
C ALA A 4 4.62 0.98 -8.94
N GLU A 5 5.44 -0.03 -9.23
CA GLU A 5 6.61 -0.37 -8.42
C GLU A 5 7.65 0.76 -8.47
N ALA A 6 7.92 1.30 -9.66
CA ALA A 6 8.81 2.45 -9.82
C ALA A 6 8.28 3.68 -9.06
N LEU A 7 6.96 3.92 -9.09
CA LEU A 7 6.31 4.98 -8.32
C LEU A 7 6.45 4.72 -6.81
N ALA A 8 6.21 3.51 -6.33
CA ALA A 8 6.39 3.15 -4.92
C ALA A 8 7.84 3.39 -4.46
N LYS A 9 8.81 3.10 -5.33
CA LYS A 9 10.22 3.40 -5.10
C LYS A 9 10.51 4.90 -5.07
N ALA A 10 10.00 5.65 -6.05
CA ALA A 10 10.17 7.10 -6.13
C ALA A 10 9.51 7.85 -4.97
N LYS A 11 8.38 7.34 -4.47
CA LYS A 11 7.66 7.88 -3.30
C LYS A 11 8.20 7.37 -1.97
N GLY A 12 9.24 6.52 -1.98
CA GLY A 12 9.93 6.06 -0.76
C GLY A 12 9.18 4.99 0.04
N CYS A 13 8.17 4.34 -0.54
CA CYS A 13 7.34 3.37 0.19
C CYS A 13 8.14 2.16 0.71
N PHE A 14 9.21 1.78 0.01
CA PHE A 14 10.11 0.67 0.39
C PHE A 14 10.98 0.95 1.62
N ALA A 15 10.99 2.18 2.14
CA ALA A 15 11.64 2.50 3.42
C ALA A 15 10.89 1.85 4.60
N CYS A 16 9.56 1.77 4.50
CA CYS A 16 8.71 1.22 5.56
C CYS A 16 8.08 -0.13 5.20
N HIS A 17 8.00 -0.47 3.91
CA HIS A 17 7.38 -1.69 3.41
C HIS A 17 8.34 -2.52 2.58
N ASP A 18 7.98 -3.78 2.37
CA ASP A 18 8.63 -4.68 1.44
C ASP A 18 7.58 -5.50 0.69
N VAL A 19 7.96 -6.11 -0.43
CA VAL A 19 7.07 -7.00 -1.17
C VAL A 19 6.78 -8.26 -0.35
N ASN A 20 7.83 -8.88 0.20
CA ASN A 20 7.75 -10.23 0.78
C ASN A 20 7.95 -10.25 2.29
N ALA A 21 8.57 -9.22 2.86
CA ALA A 21 8.91 -9.18 4.28
C ALA A 21 8.14 -8.08 5.04
N LYS A 22 7.80 -8.35 6.29
CA LYS A 22 7.34 -7.29 7.19
C LYS A 22 8.52 -6.39 7.55
N LYS A 23 8.35 -5.07 7.45
CA LYS A 23 9.29 -4.06 7.95
C LYS A 23 8.60 -3.27 9.06
N VAL A 24 8.50 -1.95 8.90
CA VAL A 24 7.71 -1.08 9.78
C VAL A 24 6.22 -1.31 9.51
N GLY A 25 5.85 -1.33 8.22
CA GLY A 25 4.56 -1.76 7.73
C GLY A 25 4.51 -3.23 7.33
N PRO A 26 3.31 -3.77 7.04
CA PRO A 26 3.13 -5.12 6.53
C PRO A 26 3.81 -5.32 5.16
N ALA A 27 4.12 -6.58 4.84
CA ALA A 27 4.53 -6.96 3.49
C ALA A 27 3.38 -6.70 2.50
N TYR A 28 3.68 -6.24 1.28
CA TYR A 28 2.64 -6.00 0.28
C TYR A 28 1.86 -7.26 -0.06
N LYS A 29 2.51 -8.43 -0.09
CA LYS A 29 1.81 -9.71 -0.26
C LYS A 29 0.82 -10.03 0.85
N ASP A 30 1.11 -9.64 2.09
CA ASP A 30 0.17 -9.84 3.20
C ASP A 30 -1.04 -8.91 3.07
N VAL A 31 -0.82 -7.67 2.61
CA VAL A 31 -1.90 -6.73 2.27
C VAL A 31 -2.75 -7.33 1.16
N ALA A 32 -2.14 -7.80 0.07
CA ALA A 32 -2.83 -8.44 -1.04
C ALA A 32 -3.69 -9.61 -0.58
N LYS A 33 -3.14 -10.50 0.25
CA LYS A 33 -3.86 -11.67 0.81
C LYS A 33 -5.01 -11.25 1.72
N LYS A 34 -4.82 -10.29 2.62
CA LYS A 34 -5.85 -9.83 3.57
C LYS A 34 -7.03 -9.16 2.85
N PHE A 35 -6.76 -8.45 1.77
CA PHE A 35 -7.77 -7.71 1.00
C PHE A 35 -8.21 -8.41 -0.28
N ALA A 36 -7.73 -9.62 -0.55
CA ALA A 36 -8.15 -10.43 -1.68
C ALA A 36 -9.67 -10.67 -1.65
N GLY A 37 -10.35 -10.41 -2.77
CA GLY A 37 -11.80 -10.63 -2.91
C GLY A 37 -12.69 -9.55 -2.29
N LYS A 38 -12.13 -8.48 -1.70
CA LYS A 38 -12.91 -7.33 -1.24
C LYS A 38 -13.12 -6.33 -2.38
N ALA A 39 -14.38 -6.05 -2.71
CA ALA A 39 -14.72 -5.14 -3.81
C ALA A 39 -14.27 -3.69 -3.57
N ASP A 40 -14.17 -3.28 -2.30
CA ASP A 40 -13.75 -1.95 -1.86
C ASP A 40 -12.25 -1.84 -1.55
N ALA A 41 -11.46 -2.90 -1.81
CA ALA A 41 -10.06 -2.96 -1.42
C ALA A 41 -9.20 -1.85 -2.04
N VAL A 42 -9.40 -1.55 -3.33
CA VAL A 42 -8.62 -0.53 -4.03
C VAL A 42 -8.85 0.84 -3.42
N ASP A 43 -10.11 1.27 -3.30
CA ASP A 43 -10.44 2.59 -2.76
C ASP A 43 -10.09 2.72 -1.26
N TYR A 44 -10.26 1.64 -0.49
CA TYR A 44 -9.84 1.59 0.91
C TYR A 44 -8.33 1.79 1.05
N LEU A 45 -7.53 1.02 0.31
CA LEU A 45 -6.07 1.10 0.36
C LEU A 45 -5.57 2.44 -0.19
N ALA A 46 -6.13 2.94 -1.29
CA ALA A 46 -5.79 4.26 -1.83
C ALA A 46 -6.05 5.37 -0.80
N GLY A 47 -7.20 5.32 -0.11
CA GLY A 47 -7.52 6.26 0.96
C GLY A 47 -6.52 6.18 2.13
N LYS A 48 -6.10 4.96 2.51
CA LYS A 48 -5.07 4.76 3.54
C LYS A 48 -3.72 5.28 3.10
N ILE A 49 -3.29 5.02 1.86
CA ILE A 49 -2.01 5.50 1.32
C ILE A 49 -1.97 7.02 1.35
N LYS A 50 -3.02 7.68 0.85
CA LYS A 50 -3.07 9.16 0.78
C LYS A 50 -3.19 9.82 2.15
N LYS A 51 -4.13 9.37 3.00
CA LYS A 51 -4.45 10.02 4.29
C LYS A 51 -3.64 9.49 5.47
N GLY A 52 -2.91 8.40 5.29
CA GLY A 52 -2.32 7.65 6.39
C GLY A 52 -3.36 6.82 7.15
N GLY A 53 -2.90 6.08 8.15
CA GLY A 53 -3.78 5.28 9.00
C GLY A 53 -3.02 4.47 10.04
N ALA A 54 -3.72 4.07 11.10
CA ALA A 54 -3.17 3.27 12.19
C ALA A 54 -4.14 2.13 12.58
N GLY A 55 -3.66 1.16 13.35
CA GLY A 55 -4.49 0.15 14.03
C GLY A 55 -4.83 -1.11 13.21
N VAL A 56 -4.74 -1.08 11.87
CA VAL A 56 -5.08 -2.24 11.04
C VAL A 56 -4.03 -3.36 11.12
N TRP A 57 -2.76 -2.98 11.27
CA TRP A 57 -1.60 -3.89 11.23
C TRP A 57 -0.73 -3.81 12.49
N GLY A 58 -1.14 -3.00 13.47
CA GLY A 58 -0.41 -2.74 14.70
C GLY A 58 -0.51 -1.29 15.13
N ASN A 59 0.30 -0.94 16.13
CA ASN A 59 0.29 0.38 16.78
C ASN A 59 1.06 1.45 15.99
N VAL A 60 1.84 1.06 14.98
CA VAL A 60 2.61 2.02 14.17
C VAL A 60 1.67 2.69 13.15
N PRO A 61 1.51 4.03 13.20
CA PRO A 61 0.75 4.75 12.21
C PRO A 61 1.54 4.88 10.90
N MET A 62 0.87 4.67 9.77
CA MET A 62 1.38 5.08 8.46
C MET A 62 1.06 6.57 8.28
N PRO A 63 2.07 7.44 8.09
CA PRO A 63 1.83 8.86 7.85
C PRO A 63 1.16 9.09 6.48
N PRO A 64 0.47 10.23 6.29
CA PRO A 64 -0.04 10.64 4.98
C PRO A 64 1.09 10.65 3.94
N GLN A 65 0.84 10.09 2.75
CA GLN A 65 1.81 10.06 1.67
C GLN A 65 1.53 11.17 0.66
N ASN A 66 2.59 11.75 0.09
CA ASN A 66 2.48 12.77 -0.95
C ASN A 66 2.19 12.13 -2.33
N VAL A 67 0.96 11.67 -2.50
CA VAL A 67 0.45 11.05 -3.74
C VAL A 67 -0.87 11.66 -4.17
N THR A 68 -1.10 11.72 -5.49
CA THR A 68 -2.42 12.05 -6.04
C THR A 68 -3.40 10.90 -5.82
N ASP A 69 -4.70 11.15 -6.02
CA ASP A 69 -5.70 10.06 -5.93
C ASP A 69 -5.46 8.97 -6.98
N GLU A 70 -5.02 9.37 -8.18
CA GLU A 70 -4.68 8.45 -9.28
C GLU A 70 -3.45 7.60 -8.93
N GLU A 71 -2.39 8.22 -8.41
CA GLU A 71 -1.20 7.53 -7.93
C GLU A 71 -1.54 6.54 -6.80
N ALA A 72 -2.35 6.96 -5.84
CA ALA A 72 -2.78 6.12 -4.72
C ALA A 72 -3.57 4.90 -5.17
N LYS A 73 -4.50 5.07 -6.12
CA LYS A 73 -5.26 3.95 -6.72
C LYS A 73 -4.35 3.00 -7.48
N LYS A 74 -3.44 3.52 -8.32
CA LYS A 74 -2.47 2.73 -9.06
C LYS A 74 -1.57 1.90 -8.15
N LEU A 75 -1.13 2.47 -7.03
CA LEU A 75 -0.36 1.75 -6.01
C LEU A 75 -1.19 0.67 -5.31
N ALA A 76 -2.45 0.96 -4.96
CA ALA A 76 -3.34 0.01 -4.33
C ALA A 76 -3.65 -1.21 -5.24
N GLU A 77 -3.96 -0.97 -6.51
CA GLU A 77 -4.18 -2.03 -7.51
C GLU A 77 -2.94 -2.90 -7.69
N TRP A 78 -1.76 -2.27 -7.78
CA TRP A 78 -0.50 -2.99 -7.86
C TRP A 78 -0.26 -3.85 -6.61
N ILE A 79 -0.44 -3.30 -5.41
CA ILE A 79 -0.30 -4.08 -4.16
C ILE A 79 -1.22 -5.30 -4.17
N LEU A 80 -2.49 -5.14 -4.55
CA LEU A 80 -3.45 -6.25 -4.63
C LEU A 80 -3.10 -7.29 -5.70
N SER A 81 -2.32 -6.92 -6.72
CA SER A 81 -1.82 -7.84 -7.73
C SER A 81 -0.67 -8.73 -7.23
N LEU A 82 0.01 -8.35 -6.15
CA LEU A 82 1.16 -9.07 -5.59
C LEU A 82 0.69 -10.29 -4.79
N LYS A 83 0.44 -11.41 -5.48
CA LYS A 83 0.06 -12.69 -4.86
C LYS A 83 1.27 -13.47 -4.31
#